data_AF-A0A7S1EZQ4-F1
#
_entry.id   AF-A0A7S1EZQ4-F1
#
_cell.length_a   1.000
_cell.length_b   1.000
_cell.length_c   1.000
_cell.angle_alpha   90.00
_cell.angle_beta   90.00
_cell.angle_gamma   90.00
#
_symmetry.space_group_name_H-M   'P 1'
#
loop_
_entity.id
_entity.type
_entity.pdbx_description
1 polymer ?
#
loop_
_entity_poly.entity_id
_entity_poly.type
_entity_poly.pdbx_seq_one_letter_code
_entity_poly.pdbx_strand_id
1 'polypeptide(L)'
;QHLAAEHRLKALRMSATAEQRVVSERAARIEELHKNVEQQSSRLVELEQRKDALETELLKVGKKHFEKLNKELGVRDVRELAQKESREKRKIRQDCEQYEDFVRTLINEERALEQKMKGSSKLKGLKQDCEQYQRDIEATTKKLQDLEQREKMFTERCDKGRDRMRKVNAAKEKLEHEVKVKRAELLRMRALVDEMRKRMKKQMDKLRVLLTYRCSVFRESSERQIEIPLVHKDSNAFELILSREVDLDDLPFPELETACAAIKVDFTLLPDSRKNAASQTKVYDAKGIEADYDAQIVDICKELDGLNPNMHAVDQYKTETGRLKEIQQKADEASLKSQRLAREFEVVKTERLARFTKCYKHVEAKVHPFYRSLTSYDGND
;
A
#
# COMPACT_ATOMS: atom_id res chain seq x y z
N GLN A 1 -42.45 -86.01 14.17
CA GLN A 1 -43.08 -85.20 15.24
C GLN A 1 -44.57 -85.52 15.48
N HIS A 2 -45.24 -86.38 14.69
CA HIS A 2 -46.64 -86.81 14.98
C HIS A 2 -46.75 -87.96 16.01
N LEU A 3 -45.85 -88.96 15.95
CA LEU A 3 -45.84 -90.13 16.85
C LEU A 3 -45.59 -89.80 18.33
N ALA A 4 -44.77 -88.77 18.61
CA ALA A 4 -44.53 -88.31 19.98
C ALA A 4 -45.74 -87.53 20.56
N ALA A 5 -46.54 -86.88 19.70
CA ALA A 5 -47.76 -86.20 20.12
C ALA A 5 -48.91 -87.20 20.38
N GLU A 6 -49.05 -88.24 19.56
CA GLU A 6 -50.05 -89.30 19.76
C GLU A 6 -49.78 -90.14 21.01
N HIS A 7 -48.53 -90.48 21.30
CA HIS A 7 -48.18 -91.16 22.56
C HIS A 7 -48.52 -90.31 23.79
N ARG A 8 -48.30 -88.99 23.72
CA ARG A 8 -48.66 -88.05 24.80
C ARG A 8 -50.17 -87.90 24.96
N LEU A 9 -50.92 -87.87 23.86
CA LEU A 9 -52.38 -87.80 23.87
C LEU A 9 -53.02 -89.10 24.39
N LYS A 10 -52.42 -90.26 24.08
CA LYS A 10 -52.86 -91.56 24.60
C LYS A 10 -52.55 -91.69 26.10
N ALA A 11 -51.39 -91.23 26.55
CA ALA A 11 -51.05 -91.16 27.97
C ALA A 11 -51.97 -90.20 28.75
N LEU A 12 -52.30 -89.03 28.18
CA LEU A 12 -53.24 -88.07 28.77
C LEU A 12 -54.68 -88.62 28.82
N ARG A 13 -55.13 -89.35 27.79
CA ARG A 13 -56.45 -90.02 27.82
C ARG A 13 -56.51 -91.15 28.85
N MET A 14 -55.42 -91.90 29.03
CA MET A 14 -55.33 -92.91 30.10
C MET A 14 -55.27 -92.28 31.49
N SER A 15 -54.59 -91.13 31.64
CA SER A 15 -54.61 -90.35 32.89
C SER A 15 -56.01 -89.82 33.17
N ALA A 16 -56.69 -89.25 32.18
CA ALA A 16 -58.03 -88.72 32.32
C ALA A 16 -59.07 -89.81 32.67
N THR A 17 -58.97 -91.02 32.10
CA THR A 17 -59.87 -92.12 32.47
C THR A 17 -59.54 -92.72 33.84
N ALA A 18 -58.27 -92.74 34.24
CA ALA A 18 -57.88 -93.12 35.59
C ALA A 18 -58.38 -92.09 36.63
N GLU A 19 -58.23 -90.80 36.35
CA GLU A 19 -58.75 -89.71 37.18
C GLU A 19 -60.27 -89.72 37.26
N GLN A 20 -60.99 -89.96 36.16
CA GLN A 20 -62.45 -90.10 36.15
C GLN A 20 -62.93 -91.27 37.03
N ARG A 21 -62.20 -92.41 37.02
CA ARG A 21 -62.49 -93.53 37.91
C ARG A 21 -62.28 -93.16 39.37
N VAL A 22 -61.15 -92.52 39.70
CA VAL A 22 -60.85 -92.04 41.06
C VAL A 22 -61.90 -91.04 41.54
N VAL A 23 -62.40 -90.15 40.67
CA VAL A 23 -63.46 -89.20 41.01
C VAL A 23 -64.79 -89.93 41.27
N SER A 24 -65.15 -90.93 40.46
CA SER A 24 -66.37 -91.73 40.68
C SER A 24 -66.32 -92.57 41.97
N GLU A 25 -65.17 -93.17 42.27
CA GLU A 25 -64.94 -93.92 43.52
C GLU A 25 -65.00 -92.98 44.73
N ARG A 26 -64.45 -91.77 44.61
CA ARG A 26 -64.56 -90.73 45.66
C ARG A 26 -65.99 -90.27 45.85
N ALA A 27 -66.77 -90.09 44.77
CA ALA A 27 -68.17 -89.70 44.87
C ALA A 27 -69.01 -90.78 45.58
N ALA A 28 -68.84 -92.05 45.22
CA ALA A 28 -69.49 -93.17 45.90
C ALA A 28 -69.08 -93.27 47.38
N ARG A 29 -67.80 -93.01 47.68
CA ARG A 29 -67.30 -92.99 49.06
C ARG A 29 -67.88 -91.83 49.88
N ILE A 30 -68.06 -90.66 49.28
CA ILE A 30 -68.69 -89.50 49.94
C ILE A 30 -70.16 -89.81 50.28
N GLU A 31 -70.88 -90.46 49.38
CA GLU A 31 -72.29 -90.83 49.62
C GLU A 31 -72.42 -91.90 50.71
N GLU A 32 -71.54 -92.91 50.71
CA GLU A 32 -71.41 -93.90 51.79
C GLU A 32 -71.10 -93.22 53.14
N LEU A 33 -70.19 -92.23 53.14
CA LEU A 33 -69.85 -91.45 54.34
C LEU A 33 -71.01 -90.58 54.82
N HIS A 34 -71.78 -89.94 53.93
CA HIS A 34 -72.97 -89.18 54.32
C HIS A 34 -74.01 -90.07 55.00
N LYS A 35 -74.28 -91.25 54.44
CA LYS A 35 -75.20 -92.21 55.05
C LYS A 35 -74.71 -92.70 56.41
N ASN A 36 -73.41 -92.91 56.56
CA ASN A 36 -72.80 -93.23 57.86
C ASN A 36 -72.90 -92.05 58.84
N VAL A 37 -72.71 -90.82 58.40
CA VAL A 37 -72.86 -89.62 59.25
C VAL A 37 -74.31 -89.49 59.72
N GLU A 38 -75.30 -89.69 58.86
CA GLU A 38 -76.71 -89.66 59.27
C GLU A 38 -77.05 -90.78 60.26
N GLN A 39 -76.62 -92.03 59.99
CA GLN A 39 -76.83 -93.14 60.92
C GLN A 39 -76.12 -92.95 62.27
N GLN A 40 -74.92 -92.36 62.25
CA GLN A 40 -74.21 -92.04 63.48
C GLN A 40 -74.88 -90.87 64.20
N SER A 41 -75.41 -89.87 63.49
CA SER A 41 -76.13 -88.75 64.09
C SER A 41 -77.43 -89.18 64.78
N SER A 42 -78.20 -90.10 64.18
CA SER A 42 -79.41 -90.64 64.81
C SER A 42 -79.08 -91.50 66.03
N ARG A 43 -78.02 -92.31 65.95
CA ARG A 43 -77.47 -93.00 67.12
C ARG A 43 -76.98 -92.05 68.19
N LEU A 44 -76.40 -90.91 67.81
CA LEU A 44 -75.91 -89.89 68.74
C LEU A 44 -77.09 -89.28 69.50
N VAL A 45 -78.20 -88.98 68.81
CA VAL A 45 -79.44 -88.49 69.44
C VAL A 45 -80.06 -89.55 70.37
N GLU A 46 -80.13 -90.81 69.96
CA GLU A 46 -80.61 -91.89 70.84
C GLU A 46 -79.70 -92.08 72.06
N LEU A 47 -78.39 -92.01 71.87
CA LEU A 47 -77.42 -92.09 72.95
C LEU A 47 -77.48 -90.87 73.87
N GLU A 48 -77.75 -89.67 73.36
CA GLU A 48 -77.98 -88.47 74.16
C GLU A 48 -79.24 -88.61 75.01
N GLN A 49 -80.35 -89.08 74.44
CA GLN A 49 -81.56 -89.35 75.22
C GLN A 49 -81.34 -90.44 76.29
N ARG A 50 -80.58 -91.48 75.95
CA ARG A 50 -80.22 -92.55 76.90
C ARG A 50 -79.24 -92.06 77.96
N LYS A 51 -78.32 -91.17 77.60
CA LYS A 51 -77.41 -90.50 78.51
C LYS A 51 -78.19 -89.60 79.48
N ASP A 52 -79.18 -88.85 79.01
CA ASP A 52 -79.99 -87.98 79.86
C ASP A 52 -80.86 -88.79 80.85
N ALA A 53 -81.44 -89.90 80.39
CA ALA A 53 -82.17 -90.84 81.25
C ALA A 53 -81.26 -91.50 82.30
N LEU A 54 -80.06 -91.92 81.89
CA LEU A 54 -79.07 -92.47 82.80
C LEU A 54 -78.51 -91.40 83.74
N GLU A 55 -78.27 -90.16 83.30
CA GLU A 55 -77.84 -89.04 84.15
C GLU A 55 -78.90 -88.73 85.22
N THR A 56 -80.20 -88.85 84.90
CA THR A 56 -81.26 -88.67 85.90
C THR A 56 -81.29 -89.79 86.93
N GLU A 57 -81.02 -91.05 86.56
CA GLU A 57 -80.84 -92.14 87.52
C GLU A 57 -79.53 -92.01 88.32
N LEU A 58 -78.43 -91.62 87.68
CA LEU A 58 -77.13 -91.37 88.31
C LEU A 58 -77.16 -90.15 89.24
N LEU A 59 -77.99 -89.15 88.98
CA LEU A 59 -78.23 -88.04 89.91
C LEU A 59 -78.98 -88.49 91.16
N LYS A 60 -79.89 -89.46 91.06
CA LYS A 60 -80.59 -90.04 92.23
C LYS A 60 -79.66 -90.92 93.07
N VAL A 61 -78.86 -91.77 92.42
CA VAL A 61 -77.86 -92.63 93.09
C VAL A 61 -76.69 -91.79 93.62
N GLY A 62 -76.26 -90.80 92.83
CA GLY A 62 -75.22 -89.85 93.15
C GLY A 62 -75.56 -88.99 94.35
N LYS A 63 -76.79 -88.46 94.49
CA LYS A 63 -77.17 -87.71 95.71
C LYS A 63 -76.98 -88.53 96.99
N LYS A 64 -77.31 -89.83 96.98
CA LYS A 64 -77.08 -90.74 98.12
C LYS A 64 -75.60 -91.00 98.41
N HIS A 65 -74.74 -91.06 97.39
CA HIS A 65 -73.30 -91.25 97.58
C HIS A 65 -72.53 -89.95 97.87
N PHE A 66 -72.94 -88.82 97.28
CA PHE A 66 -72.37 -87.49 97.56
C PHE A 66 -72.71 -87.03 98.97
N GLU A 67 -73.89 -87.33 99.52
CA GLU A 67 -74.16 -87.10 100.95
C GLU A 67 -73.23 -87.90 101.86
N LYS A 68 -72.83 -89.10 101.43
CA LYS A 68 -71.90 -89.97 102.16
C LYS A 68 -70.45 -89.47 102.03
N LEU A 69 -70.03 -89.08 100.83
CA LEU A 69 -68.69 -88.56 100.53
C LEU A 69 -68.45 -87.15 101.08
N ASN A 70 -69.48 -86.29 101.08
CA ASN A 70 -69.43 -84.96 101.70
C ASN A 70 -69.24 -85.06 103.23
N LYS A 71 -69.77 -86.12 103.86
CA LYS A 71 -69.51 -86.42 105.28
C LYS A 71 -68.09 -86.96 105.53
N GLU A 72 -67.56 -87.79 104.64
CA GLU A 72 -66.20 -88.37 104.78
C GLU A 72 -65.08 -87.37 104.49
N LEU A 73 -65.24 -86.48 103.51
CA LEU A 73 -64.22 -85.48 103.13
C LEU A 73 -64.35 -84.14 103.89
N GLY A 74 -65.40 -83.96 104.70
CA GLY A 74 -65.60 -82.75 105.52
C GLY A 74 -65.93 -81.49 104.71
N VAL A 75 -66.38 -81.63 103.47
CA VAL A 75 -66.69 -80.50 102.56
C VAL A 75 -68.19 -80.43 102.29
N ARG A 76 -68.76 -79.22 102.30
CA ARG A 76 -70.21 -79.01 102.09
C ARG A 76 -70.72 -79.53 100.74
N ASP A 77 -69.93 -79.37 99.68
CA ASP A 77 -70.23 -79.91 98.34
C ASP A 77 -68.94 -80.12 97.53
N VAL A 78 -68.61 -81.37 97.21
CA VAL A 78 -67.44 -81.75 96.40
C VAL A 78 -67.51 -81.19 94.96
N ARG A 79 -68.71 -80.88 94.45
CA ARG A 79 -68.87 -80.31 93.09
C ARG A 79 -68.37 -78.88 92.99
N GLU A 80 -68.53 -78.07 94.03
CA GLU A 80 -68.07 -76.68 94.04
C GLU A 80 -66.54 -76.59 93.99
N LEU A 81 -65.85 -77.51 94.68
CA LEU A 81 -64.39 -77.53 94.73
C LEU A 81 -63.78 -77.90 93.37
N ALA A 82 -64.32 -78.93 92.71
CA ALA A 82 -63.90 -79.34 91.36
C ALA A 82 -64.17 -78.25 90.31
N GLN A 83 -65.30 -77.54 90.42
CA GLN A 83 -65.57 -76.38 89.56
C GLN A 83 -64.60 -75.23 89.81
N LYS A 84 -64.19 -74.98 91.06
CA LYS A 84 -63.21 -73.95 91.39
C LYS A 84 -61.84 -74.26 90.79
N GLU A 85 -61.35 -75.49 90.93
CA GLU A 85 -60.07 -75.90 90.30
C GLU A 85 -60.10 -75.83 88.77
N SER A 86 -61.23 -76.21 88.15
CA SER A 86 -61.39 -76.11 86.69
C SER A 86 -61.36 -74.66 86.20
N ARG A 87 -61.96 -73.73 86.95
CA ARG A 87 -61.91 -72.28 86.67
C ARG A 87 -60.49 -71.73 86.81
N GLU A 88 -59.75 -72.12 87.85
CA GLU A 88 -58.36 -71.70 88.05
C GLU A 88 -57.44 -72.22 86.94
N LYS A 89 -57.56 -73.50 86.54
CA LYS A 89 -56.80 -74.05 85.40
C LYS A 89 -57.13 -73.41 84.06
N ARG A 90 -58.36 -72.91 83.88
CA ARG A 90 -58.76 -72.16 82.67
C ARG A 90 -58.15 -70.76 82.69
N LYS A 91 -58.14 -70.11 83.85
CA LYS A 91 -57.54 -68.78 84.03
C LYS A 91 -56.04 -68.80 83.77
N ILE A 92 -55.31 -69.76 84.35
CA ILE A 92 -53.86 -69.92 84.12
C ILE A 92 -53.56 -70.16 82.64
N ARG A 93 -54.37 -70.97 81.93
CA ARG A 93 -54.19 -71.19 80.48
C ARG A 93 -54.42 -69.92 79.66
N GLN A 94 -55.45 -69.14 79.98
CA GLN A 94 -55.69 -67.86 79.31
C GLN A 94 -54.55 -66.87 79.57
N ASP A 95 -54.02 -66.83 80.79
CA ASP A 95 -52.87 -65.97 81.10
C ASP A 95 -51.63 -66.42 80.32
N CYS A 96 -51.36 -67.72 80.22
CA CYS A 96 -50.27 -68.25 79.38
C CYS A 96 -50.43 -67.87 77.90
N GLU A 97 -51.62 -68.02 77.32
CA GLU A 97 -51.90 -67.62 75.94
C GLU A 97 -51.66 -66.11 75.73
N GLN A 98 -52.11 -65.27 76.67
CA GLN A 98 -51.85 -63.83 76.63
C GLN A 98 -50.36 -63.49 76.70
N TYR A 99 -49.61 -64.14 77.59
CA TYR A 99 -48.16 -63.92 77.69
C TYR A 99 -47.42 -64.41 76.45
N GLU A 100 -47.83 -65.53 75.85
CA GLU A 100 -47.26 -66.02 74.58
C GLU A 100 -47.50 -65.05 73.42
N ASP A 101 -48.70 -64.47 73.33
CA ASP A 101 -49.01 -63.46 72.32
C ASP A 101 -48.25 -62.14 72.55
N PHE A 102 -48.04 -61.76 73.82
CA PHE A 102 -47.15 -60.64 74.17
C PHE A 102 -45.71 -60.90 73.73
N VAL A 103 -45.18 -62.11 73.98
CA VAL A 103 -43.83 -62.50 73.55
C VAL A 103 -43.71 -62.48 72.02
N ARG A 104 -44.71 -62.98 71.28
CA ARG A 104 -44.71 -62.91 69.81
C ARG A 104 -44.70 -61.47 69.31
N THR A 105 -45.46 -60.58 69.96
CA THR A 105 -45.48 -59.15 69.61
C THR A 105 -44.11 -58.51 69.83
N LEU A 106 -43.49 -58.74 70.99
CA LEU A 106 -42.17 -58.19 71.32
C LEU A 106 -41.08 -58.72 70.38
N ILE A 107 -41.09 -60.00 70.01
CA ILE A 107 -40.13 -60.57 69.04
C ILE A 107 -40.30 -59.91 67.67
N ASN A 108 -41.53 -59.65 67.23
CA ASN A 108 -41.79 -58.98 65.96
C ASN A 108 -41.34 -57.51 65.98
N GLU A 109 -41.55 -56.81 67.09
CA GLU A 109 -41.05 -55.44 67.29
C GLU A 109 -39.52 -55.39 67.30
N GLU A 110 -38.86 -56.31 68.00
CA GLU A 110 -37.41 -56.44 68.03
C GLU A 110 -36.85 -56.68 66.62
N ARG A 111 -37.43 -57.64 65.87
CA ARG A 111 -37.03 -57.90 64.47
C ARG A 111 -37.24 -56.69 63.56
N ALA A 112 -38.33 -55.93 63.76
CA ALA A 112 -38.60 -54.72 62.99
C ALA A 112 -37.57 -53.61 63.31
N LEU A 113 -37.19 -53.45 64.57
CA LEU A 113 -36.15 -52.51 65.00
C LEU A 113 -34.76 -52.94 64.50
N GLU A 114 -34.42 -54.23 64.57
CA GLU A 114 -33.18 -54.76 64.00
C GLU A 114 -33.10 -54.52 62.48
N GLN A 115 -34.19 -54.73 61.74
CA GLN A 115 -34.22 -54.41 60.31
C GLN A 115 -34.05 -52.91 60.05
N LYS A 116 -34.64 -52.03 60.86
CA LYS A 116 -34.42 -50.57 60.77
C LYS A 116 -32.97 -50.20 61.07
N MET A 117 -32.33 -50.85 62.04
CA MET A 117 -30.92 -50.66 62.40
C MET A 117 -29.96 -51.17 61.31
N LYS A 118 -30.32 -52.25 60.59
CA LYS A 118 -29.61 -52.69 59.37
C LYS A 118 -29.64 -51.65 58.25
N GLY A 119 -30.55 -50.67 58.31
CA GLY A 119 -30.52 -49.45 57.50
C GLY A 119 -29.30 -48.54 57.73
N SER A 120 -28.42 -48.82 58.70
CA SER A 120 -27.15 -48.10 58.91
C SER A 120 -26.16 -48.19 57.73
N SER A 121 -26.39 -49.08 56.77
CA SER A 121 -25.67 -49.08 55.49
C SER A 121 -25.87 -47.77 54.70
N LYS A 122 -27.06 -47.14 54.80
CA LYS A 122 -27.32 -45.83 54.19
C LYS A 122 -26.50 -44.71 54.84
N LEU A 123 -26.29 -44.78 56.16
CA LEU A 123 -25.46 -43.81 56.88
C LEU A 123 -23.98 -43.93 56.46
N LYS A 124 -23.48 -45.15 56.26
CA LYS A 124 -22.12 -45.37 55.72
C LYS A 124 -21.99 -44.84 54.30
N GLY A 125 -22.99 -45.07 53.43
CA GLY A 125 -23.04 -44.49 52.08
C GLY A 125 -23.00 -42.96 52.11
N LEU A 126 -23.88 -42.32 52.89
CA LEU A 126 -23.90 -40.85 53.03
C LEU A 126 -22.56 -40.29 53.53
N LYS A 127 -21.88 -40.97 54.47
CA LYS A 127 -20.56 -40.54 54.93
C LYS A 127 -19.51 -40.58 53.82
N GLN A 128 -19.49 -41.66 53.03
CA GLN A 128 -18.60 -41.77 51.88
C GLN A 128 -18.90 -40.69 50.83
N ASP A 129 -20.18 -40.42 50.57
CA ASP A 129 -20.59 -39.35 49.64
C ASP A 129 -20.16 -37.97 50.15
N CYS A 130 -20.35 -37.68 51.45
CA CYS A 130 -19.87 -36.44 52.06
C CYS A 130 -18.35 -36.28 51.92
N GLU A 131 -17.58 -37.32 52.22
CA GLU A 131 -16.12 -37.28 52.04
C GLU A 131 -15.72 -37.08 50.58
N GLN A 132 -16.43 -37.70 49.64
CA GLN A 132 -16.18 -37.54 48.21
C GLN A 132 -16.49 -36.11 47.75
N TYR A 133 -17.65 -35.56 48.12
CA TYR A 133 -17.99 -34.17 47.81
C TYR A 133 -17.00 -33.18 48.42
N GLN A 134 -16.48 -33.47 49.61
CA GLN A 134 -15.50 -32.60 50.25
C GLN A 134 -14.18 -32.58 49.46
N ARG A 135 -13.70 -33.74 48.98
CA ARG A 135 -12.54 -33.81 48.08
C ARG A 135 -12.80 -33.10 46.75
N ASP A 136 -13.99 -33.25 46.18
CA ASP A 136 -14.36 -32.62 44.92
C ASP A 136 -14.44 -31.09 45.06
N ILE A 137 -14.99 -30.58 46.18
CA ILE A 137 -15.00 -29.15 46.50
C ILE A 137 -13.57 -28.62 46.62
N GLU A 138 -12.69 -29.30 47.36
CA GLU A 138 -11.28 -28.90 47.50
C GLU A 138 -10.55 -28.88 46.15
N ALA A 139 -10.75 -29.91 45.33
CA ALA A 139 -10.15 -29.99 44.00
C ALA A 139 -10.66 -28.86 43.09
N THR A 140 -11.96 -28.56 43.14
CA THR A 140 -12.56 -27.49 42.34
C THR A 140 -12.11 -26.10 42.81
N THR A 141 -11.97 -25.92 44.13
CA THR A 141 -11.49 -24.67 44.74
C THR A 141 -10.05 -24.38 44.34
N LYS A 142 -9.17 -25.40 44.35
CA LYS A 142 -7.79 -25.27 43.85
C LYS A 142 -7.75 -24.89 42.37
N LYS A 143 -8.53 -25.56 41.53
CA LYS A 143 -8.62 -25.22 40.10
C LYS A 143 -9.10 -23.79 39.87
N LEU A 144 -10.05 -23.32 40.67
CA LEU A 144 -10.57 -21.96 40.57
C LEU A 144 -9.49 -20.92 40.91
N GLN A 145 -8.73 -21.14 41.98
CA GLN A 145 -7.59 -20.29 42.35
C GLN A 145 -6.50 -20.27 41.26
N ASP A 146 -6.17 -21.42 40.67
CA ASP A 146 -5.19 -21.50 39.58
C ASP A 146 -5.66 -20.73 38.34
N LEU A 147 -6.96 -20.81 38.02
CA LEU A 147 -7.56 -20.07 36.90
C LEU A 147 -7.56 -18.57 37.16
N GLU A 148 -7.91 -18.12 38.36
CA GLU A 148 -7.85 -16.70 38.74
C GLU A 148 -6.43 -16.13 38.66
N GLN A 149 -5.42 -16.90 39.07
CA GLN A 149 -4.02 -16.48 38.95
C GLN A 149 -3.60 -16.37 37.48
N ARG A 150 -4.01 -17.33 36.64
CA ARG A 150 -3.75 -17.28 35.19
C ARG A 150 -4.44 -16.10 34.52
N GLU A 151 -5.68 -15.81 34.91
CA GLU A 151 -6.42 -14.65 34.42
C GLU A 151 -5.70 -13.35 34.77
N LYS A 152 -5.27 -13.19 36.04
CA LYS A 152 -4.47 -12.03 36.48
C LYS A 152 -3.17 -11.87 35.68
N MET A 153 -2.42 -12.95 35.48
CA MET A 153 -1.21 -12.88 34.65
C MET A 153 -1.50 -12.52 33.20
N PHE A 154 -2.61 -13.02 32.65
CA PHE A 154 -3.02 -12.73 31.29
C PHE A 154 -3.45 -11.26 31.12
N THR A 155 -4.25 -10.72 32.05
CA THR A 155 -4.68 -9.31 32.02
C THR A 155 -3.48 -8.37 32.14
N GLU A 156 -2.55 -8.63 33.06
CA GLU A 156 -1.31 -7.85 33.17
C GLU A 156 -0.47 -7.89 31.88
N ARG A 157 -0.40 -9.05 31.23
CA ARG A 157 0.31 -9.20 29.94
C ARG A 157 -0.38 -8.40 28.84
N CYS A 158 -1.71 -8.43 28.78
CA CYS A 158 -2.50 -7.63 27.85
C CYS A 158 -2.30 -6.14 28.08
N ASP A 159 -2.28 -5.68 29.33
CA ASP A 159 -2.05 -4.27 29.66
C ASP A 159 -0.66 -3.80 29.27
N LYS A 160 0.38 -4.58 29.62
CA LYS A 160 1.75 -4.32 29.17
C LYS A 160 1.85 -4.31 27.63
N GLY A 161 1.12 -5.18 26.95
CA GLY A 161 1.02 -5.19 25.49
C GLY A 161 0.39 -3.92 24.92
N ARG A 162 -0.74 -3.49 25.50
CA ARG A 162 -1.44 -2.25 25.11
C ARG A 162 -0.57 -1.01 25.30
N ASP A 163 0.15 -0.92 26.41
CA ASP A 163 1.04 0.21 26.68
C ASP A 163 2.24 0.25 25.74
N ARG A 164 2.83 -0.91 25.43
CA ARG A 164 3.89 -1.00 24.41
C ARG A 164 3.38 -0.55 23.06
N MET A 165 2.19 -0.99 22.65
CA MET A 165 1.59 -0.60 21.38
C MET A 165 1.30 0.90 21.32
N ARG A 166 0.78 1.50 22.39
CA ARG A 166 0.59 2.96 22.50
C ARG A 166 1.92 3.72 22.34
N LYS A 167 2.99 3.28 23.03
CA LYS A 167 4.32 3.91 22.93
C LYS A 167 4.89 3.82 21.51
N VAL A 168 4.79 2.66 20.88
CA VAL A 168 5.26 2.45 19.50
C VAL A 168 4.47 3.30 18.51
N ASN A 169 3.14 3.36 18.64
CA ASN A 169 2.31 4.19 17.77
C ASN A 169 2.63 5.69 17.92
N ALA A 170 2.79 6.18 19.16
CA ALA A 170 3.19 7.56 19.39
C ALA A 170 4.58 7.89 18.81
N ALA A 171 5.54 6.95 18.90
CA ALA A 171 6.85 7.12 18.28
C ALA A 171 6.77 7.10 16.74
N LYS A 172 5.95 6.22 16.17
CA LYS A 172 5.69 6.15 14.73
C LYS A 172 5.10 7.46 14.21
N GLU A 173 4.07 8.01 14.86
CA GLU A 173 3.44 9.27 14.45
C GLU A 173 4.43 10.45 14.48
N LYS A 174 5.29 10.52 15.51
CA LYS A 174 6.36 11.52 15.58
C LYS A 174 7.34 11.39 14.41
N LEU A 175 7.81 10.17 14.13
CA LEU A 175 8.75 9.92 13.04
C LEU A 175 8.13 10.21 11.67
N GLU A 176 6.87 9.83 11.45
CA GLU A 176 6.14 10.16 10.21
C GLU A 176 6.01 11.68 10.01
N HIS A 177 5.74 12.42 11.09
CA HIS A 177 5.70 13.88 11.05
C HIS A 177 7.07 14.49 10.70
N GLU A 178 8.14 14.04 11.37
CA GLU A 178 9.52 14.49 11.09
C GLU A 178 9.92 14.23 9.64
N VAL A 179 9.64 13.03 9.11
CA VAL A 179 9.90 12.67 7.71
C VAL A 179 9.14 13.60 6.76
N LYS A 180 7.87 13.92 7.06
CA LYS A 180 7.08 14.85 6.25
C LYS A 180 7.69 16.24 6.22
N VAL A 181 8.12 16.77 7.37
CA VAL A 181 8.79 18.08 7.46
C VAL A 181 10.11 18.08 6.69
N LYS A 182 10.96 17.08 6.91
CA LYS A 182 12.25 16.96 6.21
C LYS A 182 12.10 16.81 4.70
N ARG A 183 11.07 16.10 4.23
CA ARG A 183 10.76 16.00 2.80
C ARG A 183 10.36 17.35 2.20
N ALA A 184 9.58 18.14 2.93
CA ALA A 184 9.21 19.50 2.49
C ALA A 184 10.42 20.44 2.44
N GLU A 185 11.29 20.41 3.46
CA GLU A 185 12.55 21.15 3.48
C GLU A 185 13.45 20.78 2.28
N LEU A 186 13.60 19.48 2.01
CA LEU A 186 14.42 18.98 0.91
C LEU A 186 13.89 19.46 -0.45
N LEU A 187 12.57 19.45 -0.66
CA LEU A 187 11.96 19.99 -1.89
C LEU A 187 12.23 21.48 -2.04
N ARG A 188 12.13 22.26 -0.94
CA ARG A 188 12.45 23.69 -0.94
C ARG A 188 13.92 23.95 -1.30
N MET A 189 14.84 23.18 -0.71
CA MET A 189 16.28 23.30 -1.00
C MET A 189 16.61 22.94 -2.46
N ARG A 190 15.96 21.91 -3.02
CA ARG A 190 16.11 21.57 -4.44
C ARG A 190 15.68 22.72 -5.35
N ALA A 191 14.52 23.32 -5.07
CA ALA A 191 14.05 24.47 -5.85
C ALA A 191 15.04 25.65 -5.79
N LEU A 192 15.62 25.92 -4.62
CA LEU A 192 16.63 26.97 -4.45
C LEU A 192 17.92 26.64 -5.22
N VAL A 193 18.37 25.39 -5.21
CA VAL A 193 19.54 24.95 -6.00
C VAL A 193 19.29 25.13 -7.50
N ASP A 194 18.11 24.77 -7.99
CA ASP A 194 17.76 24.92 -9.40
C ASP A 194 17.68 26.41 -9.81
N GLU A 195 17.17 27.27 -8.93
CA GLU A 195 17.18 28.72 -9.15
C GLU A 195 18.61 29.27 -9.21
N MET A 196 19.47 28.88 -8.27
CA MET A 196 20.87 29.32 -8.24
C MET A 196 21.64 28.81 -9.44
N ARG A 197 21.40 27.57 -9.89
CA ARG A 197 21.98 27.03 -11.15
C ARG A 197 21.55 27.84 -12.36
N LYS A 198 20.27 28.21 -12.47
CA LYS A 198 19.79 29.08 -13.56
C LYS A 198 20.43 30.46 -13.52
N ARG A 199 20.57 31.06 -12.33
CA ARG A 199 21.27 32.35 -12.15
C ARG A 199 22.75 32.25 -12.54
N MET A 200 23.43 31.20 -12.09
CA MET A 200 24.84 30.94 -12.43
C MET A 200 25.02 30.79 -13.95
N LYS A 201 24.19 29.96 -14.61
CA LYS A 201 24.22 29.81 -16.07
C LYS A 201 24.06 31.17 -16.78
N LYS A 202 23.05 31.97 -16.39
CA LYS A 202 22.86 33.31 -16.96
C LYS A 202 24.08 34.22 -16.79
N GLN A 203 24.78 34.15 -15.66
CA GLN A 203 26.00 34.94 -15.45
C GLN A 203 27.18 34.40 -16.26
N MET A 204 27.30 33.07 -16.40
CA MET A 204 28.31 32.46 -17.26
C MET A 204 28.11 32.81 -18.73
N ASP A 205 26.86 32.79 -19.22
CA ASP A 205 26.53 33.19 -20.59
C ASP A 205 26.88 34.67 -20.83
N LYS A 206 26.56 35.55 -19.86
CA LYS A 206 26.97 36.97 -19.93
C LYS A 206 28.49 37.13 -19.94
N LEU A 207 29.19 36.41 -19.07
CA LEU A 207 30.65 36.49 -18.99
C LEU A 207 31.29 35.99 -20.29
N ARG A 208 30.78 34.91 -20.90
CA ARG A 208 31.21 34.43 -22.22
C ARG A 208 31.09 35.55 -23.26
N VAL A 209 29.92 36.18 -23.39
CA VAL A 209 29.71 37.29 -24.34
C VAL A 209 30.73 38.41 -24.11
N LEU A 210 31.00 38.77 -22.85
CA LEU A 210 31.99 39.81 -22.51
C LEU A 210 33.42 39.40 -22.87
N LEU A 211 33.78 38.12 -22.65
CA LEU A 211 35.10 37.59 -23.03
C LEU A 211 35.27 37.54 -24.55
N THR A 212 34.26 37.05 -25.29
CA THR A 212 34.26 37.06 -26.76
C THR A 212 34.40 38.49 -27.29
N TYR A 213 33.63 39.44 -26.74
CA TYR A 213 33.73 40.85 -27.13
C TYR A 213 35.12 41.45 -26.83
N ARG A 214 35.70 41.11 -25.67
CA ARG A 214 37.07 41.53 -25.35
C ARG A 214 38.07 40.99 -26.36
N CYS A 215 37.95 39.73 -26.75
CA CYS A 215 38.78 39.12 -27.79
C CYS A 215 38.58 39.78 -29.17
N SER A 216 37.34 40.12 -29.54
CA SER A 216 37.07 40.80 -30.81
C SER A 216 37.72 42.19 -30.87
N VAL A 217 37.75 42.92 -29.75
CA VAL A 217 38.47 44.21 -29.67
C VAL A 217 39.97 44.04 -29.93
N PHE A 218 40.59 42.97 -29.40
CA PHE A 218 42.00 42.67 -29.69
C PHE A 218 42.22 42.34 -31.18
N ARG A 219 41.36 41.51 -31.78
CA ARG A 219 41.41 41.17 -33.22
C ARG A 219 41.29 42.43 -34.08
N GLU A 220 40.26 43.22 -33.84
CA GLU A 220 39.99 44.45 -34.59
C GLU A 220 41.14 45.46 -34.46
N SER A 221 41.68 45.63 -33.27
CA SER A 221 42.84 46.51 -33.05
C SER A 221 44.07 46.02 -33.82
N SER A 222 44.32 44.71 -33.83
CA SER A 222 45.40 44.10 -34.61
C SER A 222 45.21 44.31 -36.12
N GLU A 223 43.98 44.21 -36.62
CA GLU A 223 43.65 44.40 -38.04
C GLU A 223 43.82 45.86 -38.49
N ARG A 224 43.44 46.80 -37.62
CA ARG A 224 43.64 48.24 -37.80
C ARG A 224 45.09 48.69 -37.56
N GLN A 225 45.99 47.76 -37.22
CA GLN A 225 47.39 48.02 -36.88
C GLN A 225 47.54 48.98 -35.69
N ILE A 226 46.58 48.95 -34.77
CA ILE A 226 46.60 49.71 -33.52
C ILE A 226 47.35 48.89 -32.47
N GLU A 227 48.49 49.40 -32.00
CA GLU A 227 49.24 48.78 -30.91
C GLU A 227 48.54 49.04 -29.58
N ILE A 228 48.09 47.96 -28.92
CA ILE A 228 47.48 48.04 -27.58
C ILE A 228 48.59 47.94 -26.53
N PRO A 229 48.70 48.91 -25.60
CA PRO A 229 49.63 48.82 -24.47
C PRO A 229 49.29 47.63 -23.55
N LEU A 230 50.26 46.75 -23.28
CA LEU A 230 50.09 45.56 -22.44
C LEU A 230 51.07 45.57 -21.27
N VAL A 231 50.57 45.30 -20.07
CA VAL A 231 51.39 45.07 -18.85
C VAL A 231 51.97 43.65 -18.86
N HIS A 232 51.17 42.69 -19.31
CA HIS A 232 51.56 41.29 -19.38
C HIS A 232 50.94 40.64 -20.61
N LYS A 233 51.76 39.88 -21.33
CA LYS A 233 51.40 39.18 -22.57
C LYS A 233 51.97 37.77 -22.52
N ASP A 234 51.10 36.79 -22.32
CA ASP A 234 51.40 35.42 -22.69
C ASP A 234 51.26 35.27 -24.20
N SER A 235 52.36 34.94 -24.89
CA SER A 235 52.40 34.82 -26.35
C SER A 235 51.41 33.79 -26.89
N ASN A 236 51.27 32.65 -26.21
CA ASN A 236 50.42 31.56 -26.69
C ASN A 236 48.94 31.91 -26.53
N ALA A 237 48.56 32.51 -25.39
CA ALA A 237 47.21 32.99 -25.17
C ALA A 237 46.85 34.15 -26.12
N PHE A 238 47.80 35.03 -26.41
CA PHE A 238 47.60 36.16 -27.30
C PHE A 238 47.44 35.73 -28.76
N GLU A 239 48.24 34.77 -29.24
CA GLU A 239 48.08 34.17 -30.57
C GLU A 239 46.73 33.46 -30.72
N LEU A 240 46.29 32.71 -29.69
CA LEU A 240 45.00 32.04 -29.70
C LEU A 240 43.83 33.03 -29.85
N ILE A 241 43.87 34.15 -29.13
CA ILE A 241 42.83 35.18 -29.21
C ILE A 241 42.84 35.87 -30.57
N LEU A 242 44.02 36.11 -31.16
CA LEU A 242 44.13 36.79 -32.45
C LEU A 242 43.88 35.89 -33.67
N SER A 243 44.01 34.57 -33.52
CA SER A 243 43.82 33.61 -34.61
C SER A 243 42.39 33.68 -35.17
N ARG A 244 42.25 33.87 -36.49
CA ARG A 244 40.95 33.83 -37.20
C ARG A 244 40.49 32.40 -37.51
N GLU A 245 41.36 31.41 -37.36
CA GLU A 245 41.04 30.00 -37.62
C GLU A 245 40.18 29.40 -36.50
N VAL A 246 40.17 30.03 -35.32
CA VAL A 246 39.40 29.60 -34.16
C VAL A 246 38.20 30.52 -33.98
N ASP A 247 37.00 29.93 -34.06
CA ASP A 247 35.79 30.60 -33.59
C ASP A 247 35.80 30.67 -32.06
N LEU A 248 35.69 31.88 -31.53
CA LEU A 248 35.74 32.13 -30.08
C LEU A 248 34.46 31.63 -29.40
N ASP A 249 33.35 31.56 -30.13
CA ASP A 249 32.08 31.07 -29.61
C ASP A 249 32.11 29.55 -29.42
N ASP A 250 32.91 28.83 -30.21
CA ASP A 250 33.11 27.38 -30.12
C ASP A 250 34.13 26.98 -29.03
N LEU A 251 34.93 27.93 -28.54
CA LEU A 251 35.95 27.64 -27.52
C LEU A 251 35.30 27.28 -26.16
N PRO A 252 35.79 26.26 -25.44
CA PRO A 252 35.34 25.97 -24.09
C PRO A 252 35.51 27.18 -23.16
N PHE A 253 34.50 27.44 -22.32
CA PHE A 253 34.50 28.61 -21.43
C PHE A 253 35.77 28.72 -20.56
N PRO A 254 36.26 27.65 -19.91
CA PRO A 254 37.47 27.73 -19.08
C PRO A 254 38.72 28.11 -19.87
N GLU A 255 38.82 27.68 -21.13
CA GLU A 255 39.95 27.99 -22.01
C GLU A 255 39.91 29.46 -22.45
N LEU A 256 38.72 29.95 -22.84
CA LEU A 256 38.49 31.35 -23.19
C LEU A 256 38.80 32.29 -22.01
N GLU A 257 38.31 31.94 -20.82
CA GLU A 257 38.56 32.70 -19.58
C GLU A 257 40.05 32.74 -19.24
N THR A 258 40.74 31.59 -19.31
CA THR A 258 42.17 31.49 -19.05
C THR A 258 42.99 32.32 -20.03
N ALA A 259 42.70 32.23 -21.33
CA ALA A 259 43.40 32.99 -22.36
C ALA A 259 43.22 34.51 -22.16
N CYS A 260 41.98 34.96 -21.88
CA CYS A 260 41.69 36.37 -21.60
C CYS A 260 42.36 36.87 -20.31
N ALA A 261 42.45 36.03 -19.27
CA ALA A 261 43.06 36.40 -18.00
C ALA A 261 44.60 36.51 -18.10
N ALA A 262 45.22 35.77 -19.02
CA ALA A 262 46.66 35.79 -19.28
C ALA A 262 47.15 37.07 -19.99
N ILE A 263 46.24 37.91 -20.47
CA ILE A 263 46.57 39.20 -21.12
C ILE A 263 46.08 40.34 -20.25
N LYS A 264 46.96 41.28 -19.91
CA LYS A 264 46.62 42.45 -19.10
C LYS A 264 46.94 43.72 -19.87
N VAL A 265 45.91 44.50 -20.17
CA VAL A 265 46.02 45.81 -20.83
C VAL A 265 46.55 46.84 -19.84
N ASP A 266 47.46 47.68 -20.30
CA ASP A 266 47.95 48.81 -19.53
C ASP A 266 47.04 50.04 -19.75
N PHE A 267 46.41 50.49 -18.66
CA PHE A 267 45.54 51.67 -18.65
C PHE A 267 46.20 52.89 -18.00
N THR A 268 47.49 52.85 -17.68
CA THR A 268 48.19 53.94 -16.97
C THR A 268 48.11 55.27 -17.73
N LEU A 269 48.31 55.24 -19.05
CA LEU A 269 48.29 56.41 -19.93
C LEU A 269 46.87 56.92 -20.25
N LEU A 270 45.82 56.19 -19.86
CA LEU A 270 44.44 56.63 -20.11
C LEU A 270 44.05 57.75 -19.13
N PRO A 271 43.52 58.90 -19.58
CA PRO A 271 43.08 59.98 -18.70
C PRO A 271 42.02 59.53 -17.69
N ASP A 272 42.07 60.07 -16.47
CA ASP A 272 41.15 59.66 -15.40
C ASP A 272 39.68 59.99 -15.72
N SER A 273 39.42 61.05 -16.49
CA SER A 273 38.08 61.33 -17.01
C SER A 273 37.51 60.18 -17.87
N ARG A 274 38.37 59.53 -18.67
CA ARG A 274 37.99 58.39 -19.51
C ARG A 274 37.87 57.09 -18.70
N LYS A 275 38.73 56.87 -17.70
CA LYS A 275 38.58 55.75 -16.74
C LYS A 275 37.25 55.86 -15.98
N ASN A 276 36.90 57.06 -15.53
CA ASN A 276 35.66 57.32 -14.82
C ASN A 276 34.44 57.11 -15.71
N ALA A 277 34.46 57.59 -16.96
CA ALA A 277 33.40 57.30 -17.94
C ALA A 277 33.24 55.79 -18.17
N ALA A 278 34.35 55.07 -18.41
CA ALA A 278 34.31 53.62 -18.65
C ALA A 278 33.76 52.82 -17.45
N SER A 279 34.00 53.25 -16.21
CA SER A 279 33.47 52.56 -15.01
C SER A 279 31.97 52.78 -14.78
N GLN A 280 31.40 53.86 -15.33
CA GLN A 280 29.96 54.16 -15.24
C GLN A 280 29.16 53.64 -16.44
N THR A 281 29.84 53.42 -17.57
CA THR A 281 29.23 52.92 -18.79
C THR A 281 29.02 51.41 -18.74
N LYS A 282 27.82 50.96 -19.09
CA LYS A 282 27.53 49.54 -19.26
C LYS A 282 28.16 49.07 -20.56
N VAL A 283 28.68 47.84 -20.60
CA VAL A 283 29.44 47.32 -21.77
C VAL A 283 28.66 47.41 -23.10
N TYR A 284 27.33 47.31 -23.07
CA TYR A 284 26.48 47.42 -24.26
C TYR A 284 26.11 48.85 -24.67
N ASP A 285 26.58 49.85 -23.92
CA ASP A 285 26.36 51.28 -24.15
C ASP A 285 27.68 52.01 -24.47
N ALA A 286 28.70 51.26 -24.90
CA ALA A 286 30.00 51.80 -25.28
C ALA A 286 29.95 52.75 -26.50
N LYS A 287 28.86 52.70 -27.27
CA LYS A 287 28.64 53.50 -28.50
C LYS A 287 28.78 55.01 -28.28
N GLY A 288 28.37 55.52 -27.12
CA GLY A 288 28.54 56.94 -26.81
C GLY A 288 30.01 57.33 -26.68
N ILE A 289 30.80 56.49 -26.00
CA ILE A 289 32.25 56.69 -25.84
C ILE A 289 32.97 56.50 -27.19
N GLU A 290 32.57 55.49 -27.97
CA GLU A 290 33.11 55.26 -29.32
C GLU A 290 32.85 56.46 -30.24
N ALA A 291 31.63 57.00 -30.27
CA ALA A 291 31.28 58.17 -31.06
C ALA A 291 32.08 59.42 -30.66
N ASP A 292 32.34 59.62 -29.36
CA ASP A 292 33.19 60.70 -28.88
C ASP A 292 34.64 60.57 -29.40
N TYR A 293 35.18 59.35 -29.43
CA TYR A 293 36.52 59.11 -29.97
C TYR A 293 36.56 59.23 -31.49
N ASP A 294 35.55 58.75 -32.20
CA ASP A 294 35.45 58.93 -33.65
C ASP A 294 35.39 60.42 -34.03
N ALA A 295 34.66 61.23 -33.27
CA ALA A 295 34.65 62.69 -33.46
C ALA A 295 36.04 63.31 -33.25
N GLN A 296 36.77 62.89 -32.20
CA GLN A 296 38.14 63.35 -31.94
C GLN A 296 39.12 62.91 -33.04
N ILE A 297 38.99 61.68 -33.55
CA ILE A 297 39.80 61.20 -34.67
C ILE A 297 39.55 62.07 -35.90
N VAL A 298 38.28 62.34 -36.23
CA VAL A 298 37.92 63.20 -37.36
C VAL A 298 38.53 64.60 -37.22
N ASP A 299 38.50 65.18 -36.03
CA ASP A 299 39.06 66.52 -35.79
C ASP A 299 40.59 66.51 -35.87
N ILE A 300 41.26 65.52 -35.30
CA ILE A 300 42.72 65.35 -35.44
C ILE A 300 43.10 65.13 -36.91
N CYS A 301 42.36 64.31 -37.67
CA CYS A 301 42.60 64.12 -39.10
C CYS A 301 42.48 65.44 -39.87
N LYS A 302 41.47 66.27 -39.59
CA LYS A 302 41.35 67.62 -40.20
C LYS A 302 42.54 68.51 -39.84
N GLU A 303 43.00 68.49 -38.59
CA GLU A 303 44.17 69.25 -38.15
C GLU A 303 45.44 68.78 -38.86
N LEU A 304 45.60 67.46 -39.04
CA LEU A 304 46.74 66.83 -39.70
C LEU A 304 46.74 67.14 -41.20
N ASP A 305 45.58 67.09 -41.86
CA ASP A 305 45.40 67.56 -43.23
C ASP A 305 45.71 69.07 -43.36
N GLY A 306 45.31 69.86 -42.36
CA GLY A 306 45.59 71.30 -42.28
C GLY A 306 47.06 71.64 -42.03
N LEU A 307 47.83 70.75 -41.40
CA LEU A 307 49.28 70.85 -41.19
C LEU A 307 50.10 70.39 -42.40
N ASN A 308 49.46 69.72 -43.36
CA ASN A 308 50.11 69.18 -44.56
C ASN A 308 49.69 69.85 -45.91
N PRO A 309 49.46 71.18 -45.98
CA PRO A 309 49.02 71.83 -47.21
C PRO A 309 50.08 71.76 -48.31
N ASN A 310 51.36 71.65 -47.92
CA ASN A 310 52.48 71.65 -48.86
C ASN A 310 52.59 70.32 -49.63
N MET A 311 52.26 69.18 -49.01
CA MET A 311 52.24 67.90 -49.73
C MET A 311 51.05 67.80 -50.68
N HIS A 312 49.88 68.29 -50.28
CA HIS A 312 48.72 68.33 -51.16
C HIS A 312 48.93 69.28 -52.35
N ALA A 313 49.55 70.44 -52.14
CA ALA A 313 49.93 71.34 -53.23
C ALA A 313 50.98 70.71 -54.16
N VAL A 314 51.95 69.98 -53.63
CA VAL A 314 52.97 69.27 -54.43
C VAL A 314 52.35 68.14 -55.26
N ASP A 315 51.44 67.34 -54.70
CA ASP A 315 50.80 66.25 -55.45
C ASP A 315 49.74 66.76 -56.44
N GLN A 316 49.03 67.84 -56.12
CA GLN A 316 48.21 68.56 -57.09
C GLN A 316 49.07 69.16 -58.21
N TYR A 317 50.21 69.78 -57.89
CA TYR A 317 51.15 70.28 -58.90
C TYR A 317 51.70 69.17 -59.79
N LYS A 318 52.06 68.00 -59.23
CA LYS A 318 52.47 66.82 -60.02
C LYS A 318 51.34 66.34 -60.95
N THR A 319 50.11 66.33 -60.46
CA THR A 319 48.94 65.91 -61.24
C THR A 319 48.66 66.89 -62.38
N GLU A 320 48.66 68.19 -62.09
CA GLU A 320 48.44 69.24 -63.10
C GLU A 320 49.60 69.33 -64.10
N THR A 321 50.85 69.17 -63.67
CA THR A 321 51.99 69.08 -64.61
C THR A 321 51.94 67.84 -65.48
N GLY A 322 51.44 66.71 -64.96
CA GLY A 322 51.14 65.52 -65.75
C GLY A 322 50.09 65.78 -66.83
N ARG A 323 48.95 66.39 -66.46
CA ARG A 323 47.89 66.80 -67.39
C ARG A 323 48.40 67.77 -68.45
N LEU A 324 49.23 68.74 -68.07
CA LEU A 324 49.76 69.75 -68.98
C LEU A 324 50.70 69.11 -70.02
N LYS A 325 51.52 68.13 -69.62
CA LYS A 325 52.32 67.33 -70.55
C LYS A 325 51.47 66.52 -71.53
N GLU A 326 50.40 65.89 -71.06
CA GLU A 326 49.48 65.16 -71.94
C GLU A 326 48.76 66.07 -72.94
N ILE A 327 48.32 67.26 -72.50
CA ILE A 327 47.71 68.27 -73.37
C ILE A 327 48.72 68.72 -74.43
N GLN A 328 49.98 68.95 -74.03
CA GLN A 328 51.03 69.37 -74.95
C GLN A 328 51.35 68.30 -75.99
N GLN A 329 51.45 67.03 -75.58
CA GLN A 329 51.60 65.90 -76.51
C GLN A 329 50.42 65.82 -77.50
N LYS A 330 49.17 65.94 -77.01
CA LYS A 330 47.99 65.94 -77.87
C LYS A 330 47.96 67.13 -78.84
N ALA A 331 48.41 68.31 -78.41
CA ALA A 331 48.51 69.48 -79.26
C ALA A 331 49.57 69.31 -80.36
N ASP A 332 50.74 68.75 -80.02
CA ASP A 332 51.80 68.45 -80.98
C ASP A 332 51.35 67.39 -82.00
N GLU A 333 50.69 66.32 -81.54
CA GLU A 333 50.09 65.31 -82.41
C GLU A 333 49.03 65.90 -83.34
N ALA A 334 48.16 66.77 -82.82
CA ALA A 334 47.13 67.45 -83.61
C ALA A 334 47.75 68.38 -84.65
N SER A 335 48.81 69.11 -84.29
CA SER A 335 49.57 69.97 -85.19
C SER A 335 50.22 69.18 -86.33
N LEU A 336 50.87 68.05 -86.02
CA LEU A 336 51.45 67.13 -87.00
C LEU A 336 50.38 66.56 -87.95
N LYS A 337 49.24 66.12 -87.39
CA LYS A 337 48.10 65.62 -88.20
C LYS A 337 47.53 66.71 -89.09
N SER A 338 47.38 67.94 -88.60
CA SER A 338 46.90 69.08 -89.37
C SER A 338 47.83 69.40 -90.53
N GLN A 339 49.14 69.46 -90.31
CA GLN A 339 50.13 69.68 -91.37
C GLN A 339 50.11 68.57 -92.42
N ARG A 340 49.97 67.31 -91.99
CA ARG A 340 49.84 66.17 -92.91
C ARG A 340 48.58 66.28 -93.77
N LEU A 341 47.43 66.54 -93.15
CA LEU A 341 46.16 66.71 -93.85
C LEU A 341 46.19 67.89 -94.82
N ALA A 342 46.84 69.01 -94.46
CA ALA A 342 47.01 70.15 -95.35
C ALA A 342 47.82 69.76 -96.61
N ARG A 343 48.90 68.96 -96.45
CA ARG A 343 49.67 68.44 -97.58
C ARG A 343 48.84 67.50 -98.46
N GLU A 344 48.13 66.56 -97.86
CA GLU A 344 47.26 65.61 -98.58
C GLU A 344 46.13 66.35 -99.33
N PHE A 345 45.54 67.38 -98.70
CA PHE A 345 44.53 68.23 -99.33
C PHE A 345 45.09 68.98 -100.55
N GLU A 346 46.28 69.60 -100.45
CA GLU A 346 46.87 70.30 -101.60
C GLU A 346 47.22 69.34 -102.75
N VAL A 347 47.60 68.10 -102.47
CA VAL A 347 47.78 67.06 -103.50
C VAL A 347 46.46 66.81 -104.25
N VAL A 348 45.39 66.50 -103.52
CA VAL A 348 44.07 66.23 -104.13
C VAL A 348 43.51 67.45 -104.86
N LYS A 349 43.64 68.64 -104.27
CA LYS A 349 43.22 69.91 -104.88
C LYS A 349 43.97 70.15 -106.20
N THR A 350 45.28 69.95 -106.21
CA THR A 350 46.11 70.09 -107.43
C THR A 350 45.68 69.09 -108.50
N GLU A 351 45.44 67.83 -108.13
CA GLU A 351 44.98 66.81 -109.08
C GLU A 351 43.58 67.12 -109.64
N ARG A 352 42.65 67.54 -108.77
CA ARG A 352 41.29 67.94 -109.17
C ARG A 352 41.33 69.13 -110.12
N LEU A 353 42.11 70.17 -109.79
CA LEU A 353 42.33 71.32 -110.66
C LEU A 353 42.93 70.89 -112.00
N ALA A 354 43.96 70.04 -112.00
CA ALA A 354 44.58 69.56 -113.22
C ALA A 354 43.58 68.80 -114.13
N ARG A 355 42.78 67.89 -113.56
CA ARG A 355 41.74 67.15 -114.30
C ARG A 355 40.65 68.08 -114.81
N PHE A 356 40.16 69.00 -113.96
CA PHE A 356 39.15 69.99 -114.35
C PHE A 356 39.67 70.90 -115.46
N THR A 357 40.84 71.50 -115.30
CA THR A 357 41.47 72.37 -116.30
C THR A 357 41.74 71.62 -117.60
N LYS A 358 42.14 70.34 -117.55
CA LYS A 358 42.31 69.51 -118.75
C LYS A 358 40.99 69.30 -119.49
N CYS A 359 39.92 68.96 -118.78
CA CYS A 359 38.59 68.79 -119.36
C CYS A 359 38.04 70.12 -119.89
N TYR A 360 38.12 71.19 -119.08
CA TYR A 360 37.72 72.54 -119.45
C TYR A 360 38.41 73.00 -120.73
N LYS A 361 39.74 72.92 -120.80
CA LYS A 361 40.51 73.27 -122.01
C LYS A 361 40.13 72.40 -123.21
N HIS A 362 39.82 71.12 -123.01
CA HIS A 362 39.37 70.25 -124.09
C HIS A 362 37.98 70.63 -124.61
N VAL A 363 37.02 70.86 -123.72
CA VAL A 363 35.66 71.30 -124.07
C VAL A 363 35.71 72.68 -124.70
N GLU A 364 36.41 73.64 -124.11
CA GLU A 364 36.63 74.97 -124.65
C GLU A 364 37.18 74.90 -126.08
N ALA A 365 38.25 74.13 -126.31
CA ALA A 365 38.83 73.94 -127.65
C ALA A 365 37.89 73.27 -128.66
N LYS A 366 36.91 72.47 -128.21
CA LYS A 366 35.93 71.81 -129.08
C LYS A 366 34.67 72.64 -129.30
N VAL A 367 34.20 73.36 -128.28
CA VAL A 367 33.03 74.24 -128.34
C VAL A 367 33.36 75.50 -129.15
N HIS A 368 34.57 76.05 -129.03
CA HIS A 368 34.92 77.30 -129.72
C HIS A 368 34.74 77.22 -131.25
N PRO A 369 35.15 76.13 -131.95
CA PRO A 369 34.85 75.90 -133.36
C PRO A 369 33.35 75.76 -133.68
N PHE A 370 32.56 75.04 -132.86
CA PHE A 370 31.12 74.90 -133.07
C PHE A 370 30.38 76.22 -132.83
N TYR A 371 30.76 76.97 -131.79
CA TYR A 371 30.25 78.31 -131.55
C TYR A 371 30.59 79.21 -132.73
N ARG A 372 31.85 79.19 -133.23
CA ARG A 372 32.26 79.90 -134.46
C ARG A 372 31.40 79.50 -135.67
N SER A 373 31.07 78.22 -135.81
CA SER A 373 30.26 77.68 -136.92
C SER A 373 28.77 78.01 -136.80
N LEU A 374 28.23 78.17 -135.59
CA LEU A 374 26.83 78.51 -135.32
C LEU A 374 26.60 80.03 -135.29
N THR A 375 27.60 80.80 -134.85
CA THR A 375 27.60 82.27 -134.89
C THR A 375 28.19 82.82 -136.19
N SER A 376 28.76 81.98 -137.06
CA SER A 376 28.92 82.28 -138.47
C SER A 376 27.59 81.99 -139.19
N TYR A 377 26.54 82.67 -138.76
CA TYR A 377 25.38 82.94 -139.59
C TYR A 377 25.42 84.43 -139.91
N ASP A 378 25.98 84.71 -141.07
CA ASP A 378 25.77 85.85 -141.97
C ASP A 378 26.58 85.45 -143.21
N GLY A 379 25.95 85.12 -144.33
CA GLY A 379 25.08 86.04 -145.05
C GLY A 379 25.94 86.85 -146.02
N ASN A 380 26.47 86.17 -147.05
CA ASN A 380 26.68 86.66 -148.43
C ASN A 380 27.45 85.59 -149.25
N ASP A 381 26.86 85.32 -150.43
CA ASP A 381 27.25 84.48 -151.58
C ASP A 381 27.23 82.94 -151.44
#